data_AF-A0A6C0D379-F1
#
_entry.id   AF-A0A6C0D379-F1
#
_cell.length_a   1.000
_cell.length_b   1.000
_cell.length_c   1.000
_cell.angle_alpha   90.00
_cell.angle_beta   90.00
_cell.angle_gamma   90.00
#
_symmetry.space_group_name_H-M   'P 1'
#
loop_
_entity.id
_entity.type
_entity.pdbx_description
1 polymer ?
#
loop_
_entity_poly.entity_id
_entity_poly.type
_entity_poly.pdbx_seq_one_letter_code
_entity_poly.pdbx_strand_id
1 'polypeptide(L)'
;MVYESQNDLLLKKLMNYYGDEENFNKMLSIINGESKISLRIVDWFSTNYAKKNFTTYDLDTCPRFKIYNDYKLKLKAYSKRRFDPFCRWDRIKVPFGNKEFSIETTIGQLNFFKWAIENKIIDYIEKNYDIIEEDMNTNNSISKSKKHNDSLTNNKNRKRREELSISAAKCLKKEKADITFKFN
;
A
#
# COMPACT_ATOMS: atom_id res chain seq x y z
N MET A 1 -6.09 -1.53 38.19
CA MET A 1 -4.96 -1.53 37.23
C MET A 1 -5.57 -1.68 35.84
N VAL A 2 -5.64 -0.61 35.05
CA VAL A 2 -6.22 -0.68 33.70
C VAL A 2 -5.22 -1.46 32.84
N TYR A 3 -5.56 -2.68 32.45
CA TYR A 3 -4.77 -3.43 31.49
C TYR A 3 -4.86 -2.69 30.15
N GLU A 4 -3.79 -1.99 29.76
CA GLU A 4 -3.67 -1.40 28.42
C GLU A 4 -3.74 -2.56 27.41
N SER A 5 -4.77 -2.58 26.57
CA SER A 5 -4.87 -3.61 25.54
C SER A 5 -3.74 -3.40 24.51
N GLN A 6 -3.36 -4.46 23.81
CA GLN A 6 -2.39 -4.35 22.71
C GLN A 6 -2.79 -3.29 21.67
N ASN A 7 -4.10 -3.05 21.50
CA ASN A 7 -4.63 -2.03 20.61
C ASN A 7 -4.41 -0.61 21.15
N ASP A 8 -4.51 -0.41 22.46
CA ASP A 8 -4.31 0.90 23.09
C ASP A 8 -2.86 1.36 22.96
N LEU A 9 -1.91 0.44 23.20
CA LEU A 9 -0.48 0.72 23.01
C LEU A 9 -0.16 1.03 21.54
N LEU A 10 -0.75 0.27 20.61
CA LEU A 10 -0.58 0.50 19.18
C LEU A 10 -1.16 1.86 18.76
N LEU A 11 -2.34 2.18 19.27
CA LEU A 11 -3.01 3.45 18.99
C LEU A 11 -2.19 4.63 19.53
N LYS A 12 -1.67 4.54 20.75
CA LYS A 12 -0.80 5.57 21.34
C LYS A 12 0.44 5.84 20.50
N LYS A 13 1.09 4.79 19.98
CA LYS A 13 2.23 4.94 19.06
C LYS A 13 1.83 5.61 17.75
N LEU A 14 0.67 5.28 17.21
CA LEU A 14 0.14 5.93 16.00
C LEU A 14 -0.18 7.40 16.25
N MET A 15 -0.83 7.73 17.38
CA MET A 15 -1.12 9.11 17.76
C MET A 15 0.15 9.94 17.92
N ASN A 16 1.21 9.36 18.49
CA ASN A 16 2.50 10.05 18.58
C ASN A 16 3.11 10.31 17.19
N TYR A 17 3.03 9.35 16.27
CA TYR A 17 3.53 9.53 14.90
C TYR A 17 2.75 10.60 14.13
N TYR A 18 1.43 10.60 14.28
CA TYR A 18 0.53 11.55 13.64
C TYR A 18 0.37 12.86 14.42
N GLY A 19 1.10 13.03 15.53
CA GLY A 19 1.23 14.33 16.19
C GLY A 19 1.98 15.33 15.32
N ASP A 20 2.76 14.86 14.34
CA ASP A 20 3.24 15.66 13.23
C ASP A 20 2.09 15.95 12.24
N GLU A 21 1.66 17.21 12.22
CA GLU A 21 0.57 17.68 11.37
C GLU A 21 0.83 17.42 9.88
N GLU A 22 2.09 17.44 9.42
CA GLU A 22 2.41 17.23 8.01
C GLU A 22 2.04 15.80 7.57
N ASN A 23 2.41 14.79 8.37
CA ASN A 23 2.15 13.39 8.06
C ASN A 23 0.65 13.08 8.10
N PHE A 24 -0.06 13.69 9.04
CA PHE A 24 -1.50 13.52 9.14
C PHE A 24 -2.23 14.21 7.98
N ASN A 25 -1.84 15.44 7.63
CA ASN A 25 -2.40 16.18 6.50
C ASN A 25 -2.15 15.47 5.16
N LYS A 26 -0.95 14.91 4.95
CA LYS A 26 -0.66 14.06 3.77
C LYS A 26 -1.57 12.84 3.69
N MET A 27 -1.82 12.17 4.81
CA MET A 27 -2.75 11.05 4.85
C MET A 27 -4.18 11.52 4.53
N LEU A 28 -4.64 12.60 5.15
CA LEU A 28 -5.99 13.13 4.96
C LEU A 28 -6.26 13.54 3.51
N SER A 29 -5.32 14.25 2.88
CA SER A 29 -5.51 14.73 1.50
C SER A 29 -5.72 13.59 0.51
N ILE A 30 -5.07 12.45 0.73
CA ILE A 30 -5.25 11.22 -0.07
C ILE A 30 -6.59 10.53 0.24
N ILE A 31 -7.00 10.51 1.52
CA ILE A 31 -8.27 9.90 1.94
C ILE A 31 -9.47 10.69 1.43
N ASN A 32 -9.43 12.02 1.53
CA ASN A 32 -10.48 12.92 1.06
C ASN A 32 -10.52 13.04 -0.47
N GLY A 33 -9.45 12.64 -1.17
CA GLY A 33 -9.34 12.76 -2.61
C GLY A 33 -9.00 14.19 -3.09
N GLU A 34 -8.42 15.00 -2.21
CA GLU A 34 -7.88 16.33 -2.55
C GLU A 34 -6.53 16.22 -3.29
N SER A 35 -5.80 15.13 -3.04
CA SER A 35 -4.55 14.81 -3.74
C SER A 35 -4.83 14.17 -5.11
N LYS A 36 -3.92 14.39 -6.08
CA LYS A 36 -3.84 13.62 -7.33
C LYS A 36 -3.73 12.11 -7.02
N ILE A 37 -3.02 11.77 -5.95
CA ILE A 37 -2.86 10.39 -5.50
C ILE A 37 -4.11 9.93 -4.77
N SER A 38 -4.83 9.00 -5.36
CA SER A 38 -5.97 8.36 -4.72
C SER A 38 -5.56 7.15 -3.88
N LEU A 39 -6.40 6.82 -2.88
CA LEU A 39 -6.24 5.59 -2.08
C LEU A 39 -6.08 4.32 -2.95
N ARG A 40 -6.77 4.27 -4.09
CA ARG A 40 -6.72 3.12 -5.01
C ARG A 40 -5.39 2.99 -5.71
N ILE A 41 -4.75 4.11 -6.06
CA ILE A 41 -3.43 4.08 -6.69
C ILE A 41 -2.37 3.61 -5.70
N VAL A 42 -2.43 4.04 -4.44
CA VAL A 42 -1.45 3.59 -3.41
C VAL A 42 -1.58 2.08 -3.15
N ASP A 43 -2.81 1.57 -3.05
CA ASP A 43 -3.07 0.14 -2.92
C ASP A 43 -2.61 -0.64 -4.16
N TRP A 44 -2.96 -0.16 -5.37
CA TRP A 44 -2.53 -0.77 -6.63
C TRP A 44 -1.01 -0.84 -6.74
N PHE A 45 -0.35 0.26 -6.40
CA PHE A 45 1.10 0.35 -6.42
C PHE A 45 1.74 -0.71 -5.52
N SER A 46 1.30 -0.76 -4.26
CA SER A 46 1.86 -1.64 -3.22
C SER A 46 1.62 -3.12 -3.49
N THR A 47 0.46 -3.46 -4.07
CA THR A 47 0.01 -4.85 -4.26
C THR A 47 0.33 -5.45 -5.63
N ASN A 48 0.32 -4.63 -6.68
CA ASN A 48 0.40 -5.09 -8.08
C ASN A 48 1.59 -4.48 -8.82
N TYR A 49 1.67 -3.15 -8.91
CA TYR A 49 2.72 -2.50 -9.70
C TYR A 49 4.12 -2.86 -9.19
N ALA A 50 4.36 -2.72 -7.88
CA ALA A 50 5.65 -3.04 -7.26
C ALA A 50 6.00 -4.53 -7.39
N LYS A 51 4.99 -5.40 -7.33
CA LYS A 51 5.13 -6.85 -7.54
C LYS A 51 5.55 -7.19 -8.98
N LYS A 52 4.90 -6.55 -9.95
CA LYS A 52 5.11 -6.74 -11.40
C LYS A 52 6.45 -6.18 -11.87
N ASN A 53 6.85 -5.03 -11.35
CA ASN A 53 8.06 -4.34 -11.80
C ASN A 53 9.30 -4.65 -10.96
N PHE A 54 9.13 -5.31 -9.81
CA PHE A 54 10.19 -5.48 -8.80
C PHE A 54 10.76 -4.13 -8.37
N THR A 55 9.88 -3.21 -8.00
CA THR A 55 10.26 -1.83 -7.67
C THR A 55 11.13 -1.81 -6.42
N THR A 56 12.32 -1.23 -6.57
CA THR A 56 13.30 -1.02 -5.49
C THR A 56 13.89 0.36 -5.57
N TYR A 57 14.17 0.98 -4.43
CA TYR A 57 14.95 2.21 -4.31
C TYR A 57 15.74 2.20 -3.01
N ASP A 58 16.70 3.11 -2.89
CA ASP A 58 17.48 3.26 -1.67
C ASP A 58 16.74 4.14 -0.67
N LEU A 59 16.66 3.66 0.57
CA LEU A 59 16.24 4.44 1.72
C LEU A 59 17.46 4.70 2.60
N ASP A 60 17.43 5.83 3.32
CA ASP A 60 18.48 6.21 4.26
C ASP A 60 18.72 5.12 5.32
N THR A 61 17.67 4.35 5.65
CA THR A 61 17.69 3.26 6.64
C THR A 61 17.94 1.88 6.05
N CYS A 62 17.73 1.70 4.75
CA CYS A 62 17.77 0.39 4.11
C CYS A 62 18.18 0.53 2.64
N PRO A 63 19.44 0.19 2.29
CA PRO A 63 19.83 0.15 0.89
C PRO A 63 19.02 -0.92 0.16
N ARG A 64 18.56 -0.59 -1.05
CA ARG A 64 17.77 -1.48 -1.92
C ARG A 64 16.48 -1.99 -1.28
N PHE A 65 15.68 -1.07 -0.74
CA PHE A 65 14.36 -1.34 -0.19
C PHE A 65 13.43 -1.95 -1.24
N LYS A 66 12.92 -3.16 -0.96
CA LYS A 66 12.01 -3.91 -1.85
C LYS A 66 10.56 -3.73 -1.38
N ILE A 67 9.84 -2.83 -2.04
CA ILE A 67 8.50 -2.38 -1.61
C ILE A 67 7.52 -3.55 -1.44
N TYR A 68 7.38 -4.40 -2.46
CA TYR A 68 6.42 -5.51 -2.41
C TYR A 68 6.75 -6.52 -1.31
N ASN A 69 8.04 -6.76 -1.06
CA ASN A 69 8.47 -7.70 -0.03
C ASN A 69 8.19 -7.13 1.36
N ASP A 70 8.52 -5.86 1.59
CA ASP A 70 8.25 -5.21 2.87
C ASP A 70 6.73 -5.13 3.13
N TYR A 71 5.94 -4.75 2.13
CA TYR A 71 4.47 -4.78 2.18
C TYR A 71 3.94 -6.15 2.63
N LYS A 72 4.48 -7.24 2.07
CA LYS A 72 4.11 -8.61 2.45
C LYS A 72 4.53 -8.96 3.88
N LEU A 73 5.67 -8.45 4.35
CA LEU A 73 6.09 -8.61 5.75
C LEU A 73 5.18 -7.82 6.70
N LYS A 74 4.77 -6.60 6.37
CA LYS A 74 3.81 -5.82 7.16
C LYS A 74 2.46 -6.51 7.27
N LEU A 75 1.94 -7.07 6.17
CA LEU A 75 0.71 -7.87 6.21
C LEU A 75 0.82 -9.09 7.13
N LYS A 76 1.99 -9.74 7.23
CA LYS A 76 2.22 -10.84 8.17
C LYS A 76 2.29 -10.36 9.62
N ALA A 77 2.99 -9.25 9.86
CA ALA A 77 3.19 -8.70 11.21
C ALA A 77 1.90 -8.13 11.81
N TYR A 78 1.15 -7.35 11.04
CA TYR A 78 -0.03 -6.64 11.52
C TYR A 78 -1.33 -7.42 11.32
N SER A 79 -1.34 -8.45 10.46
CA SER A 79 -2.54 -9.06 9.86
C SER A 79 -3.23 -8.12 8.86
N LYS A 80 -4.02 -8.69 7.94
CA LYS A 80 -4.80 -7.91 6.96
C LYS A 80 -5.74 -6.88 7.61
N ARG A 81 -6.26 -7.18 8.81
CA ARG A 81 -7.18 -6.29 9.52
C ARG A 81 -6.52 -5.00 10.01
N ARG A 82 -5.24 -5.05 10.39
CA ARG A 82 -4.50 -3.90 10.94
C ARG A 82 -3.49 -3.31 9.98
N PHE A 83 -3.60 -3.66 8.70
CA PHE A 83 -2.79 -3.11 7.61
C PHE A 83 -3.62 -3.14 6.33
N ASP A 84 -4.65 -2.30 6.31
CA ASP A 84 -5.62 -2.19 5.23
C ASP A 84 -5.72 -0.70 4.85
N PRO A 85 -5.38 -0.30 3.61
CA PRO A 85 -5.60 1.07 3.17
C PRO A 85 -7.06 1.49 3.29
N PHE A 86 -8.00 0.54 3.22
CA PHE A 86 -9.42 0.84 3.26
C PHE A 86 -9.97 0.80 4.68
N CYS A 87 -10.83 1.77 5.01
CA CYS A 87 -11.54 1.89 6.29
C CYS A 87 -12.68 0.85 6.43
N ARG A 88 -12.34 -0.45 6.41
CA ARG A 88 -13.29 -1.58 6.33
C ARG A 88 -13.62 -2.27 7.67
N TRP A 89 -12.83 -2.04 8.70
CA TRP A 89 -12.88 -2.80 9.97
C TRP A 89 -13.41 -1.94 11.12
N ASP A 90 -13.00 -2.24 12.36
CA ASP A 90 -13.39 -1.52 13.56
C ASP A 90 -12.94 -0.06 13.49
N ARG A 91 -13.92 0.83 13.29
CA ARG A 91 -13.69 2.26 13.17
C ARG A 91 -13.46 2.87 14.55
N ILE A 92 -12.53 3.80 14.60
CA ILE A 92 -12.12 4.56 15.77
C ILE A 92 -12.23 6.05 15.46
N LYS A 93 -12.57 6.83 16.49
CA LYS A 93 -12.56 8.29 16.39
C LYS A 93 -11.20 8.80 16.82
N VAL A 94 -10.51 9.45 15.90
CA VAL A 94 -9.19 10.03 16.12
C VAL A 94 -9.34 11.55 16.16
N PRO A 95 -8.95 12.22 17.25
CA PRO A 95 -9.00 13.68 17.32
C PRO A 95 -8.01 14.28 16.33
N PHE A 96 -8.40 15.37 15.68
CA PHE A 96 -7.58 16.11 14.72
C PHE A 96 -7.70 17.62 14.94
N GLY A 97 -6.58 18.35 14.79
CA GLY A 97 -6.51 19.79 14.99
C GLY A 97 -6.82 20.21 16.44
N ASN A 98 -7.53 21.32 16.60
CA ASN A 98 -7.89 21.93 17.91
C ASN A 98 -8.92 21.13 18.73
N LYS A 99 -8.81 19.80 18.79
CA LYS A 99 -9.64 18.86 19.59
C LYS A 99 -11.16 18.88 19.32
N GLU A 100 -11.66 19.81 18.52
CA GLU A 100 -13.07 19.95 18.16
C GLU A 100 -13.48 19.01 17.01
N PHE A 101 -12.54 18.68 16.13
CA PHE A 101 -12.78 17.80 15.01
C PHE A 101 -12.21 16.40 15.27
N SER A 102 -12.98 15.37 14.92
CA SER A 102 -12.53 13.98 14.99
C SER A 102 -12.79 13.29 13.66
N ILE A 103 -11.83 12.54 13.16
CA ILE A 103 -12.01 11.70 11.98
C ILE A 103 -12.41 10.29 12.39
N GLU A 104 -13.27 9.68 11.59
CA GLU A 104 -13.56 8.25 11.71
C GLU A 104 -12.61 7.47 10.79
N THR A 105 -11.68 6.70 11.38
CA THR A 105 -10.69 5.92 10.65
C THR A 105 -10.50 4.54 11.28
N THR A 106 -9.57 3.73 10.79
CA THR A 106 -9.24 2.42 11.38
C THR A 106 -7.75 2.35 11.70
N ILE A 107 -7.38 1.54 12.70
CA ILE A 107 -5.97 1.24 12.99
C ILE A 107 -5.24 0.71 11.74
N GLY A 108 -5.95 -0.04 10.89
CA GLY A 108 -5.40 -0.56 9.65
C GLY A 108 -5.01 0.51 8.65
N GLN A 109 -5.87 1.51 8.48
CA GLN A 109 -5.63 2.64 7.59
C GLN A 109 -4.46 3.49 8.10
N LEU A 110 -4.44 3.78 9.41
CA LEU A 110 -3.33 4.50 10.04
C LEU A 110 -1.99 3.76 9.87
N ASN A 111 -1.92 2.46 10.15
CA ASN A 111 -0.67 1.71 9.98
C ASN A 111 -0.22 1.66 8.52
N PHE A 112 -1.15 1.51 7.58
CA PHE A 112 -0.84 1.47 6.15
C PHE A 112 -0.23 2.80 5.68
N PHE A 113 -0.84 3.93 6.04
CA PHE A 113 -0.34 5.24 5.64
C PHE A 113 0.94 5.62 6.36
N LYS A 114 1.09 5.27 7.64
CA LYS A 114 2.36 5.41 8.36
C LYS A 114 3.49 4.71 7.60
N TRP A 115 3.27 3.45 7.22
CA TRP A 115 4.24 2.71 6.41
C TRP A 115 4.49 3.36 5.04
N ALA A 116 3.45 3.82 4.35
CA ALA A 116 3.59 4.45 3.04
C ALA A 116 4.40 5.76 3.09
N ILE A 117 4.19 6.57 4.14
CA ILE A 117 4.90 7.84 4.33
C ILE A 117 6.35 7.58 4.75
N GLU A 118 6.59 6.75 5.78
CA GLU A 118 7.94 6.48 6.31
C GLU A 118 8.89 5.90 5.24
N ASN A 119 8.35 5.09 4.34
CA ASN A 119 9.14 4.48 3.27
C ASN A 119 9.16 5.31 1.98
N LYS A 120 8.69 6.57 1.98
CA LYS A 120 8.68 7.45 0.78
C LYS A 120 7.94 6.81 -0.42
N ILE A 121 6.94 5.97 -0.14
CA ILE A 121 6.14 5.30 -1.18
C ILE A 121 5.26 6.32 -1.90
N ILE A 122 4.68 7.25 -1.15
CA ILE A 122 3.83 8.32 -1.71
C ILE A 122 4.65 9.18 -2.67
N ASP A 123 5.86 9.59 -2.27
CA ASP A 123 6.77 10.38 -3.11
C ASP A 123 7.17 9.64 -4.40
N TYR A 124 7.38 8.32 -4.31
CA TYR A 124 7.67 7.51 -5.51
C TYR A 124 6.47 7.49 -6.46
N ILE A 125 5.26 7.32 -5.92
CA ILE A 125 4.02 7.32 -6.70
C ILE A 125 3.83 8.67 -7.37
N GLU A 126 4.06 9.77 -6.66
CA GLU A 126 3.92 11.12 -7.22
C GLU A 126 4.81 11.33 -8.45
N LYS A 127 6.09 10.94 -8.34
CA LYS A 127 7.07 11.06 -9.43
C LYS A 127 6.76 10.19 -10.65
N ASN A 128 6.04 9.09 -10.46
CA ASN A 128 5.75 8.10 -11.50
C ASN A 128 4.25 7.94 -11.74
N TYR A 129 3.45 8.95 -11.38
CA TYR A 129 1.99 8.82 -11.27
C TYR A 129 1.36 8.32 -12.56
N ASP A 130 1.69 8.97 -13.68
CA ASP A 130 1.03 8.71 -14.96
C ASP A 130 1.30 7.27 -15.44
N ILE A 131 2.53 6.76 -15.22
CA ILE A 131 2.92 5.38 -15.57
C ILE A 131 2.16 4.35 -14.70
N ILE A 132 1.99 4.65 -13.41
CA ILE A 132 1.29 3.76 -12.48
C ILE A 132 -0.21 3.75 -12.77
N GLU A 133 -0.80 4.91 -13.06
CA GLU A 133 -2.21 5.06 -13.42
C GLU A 133 -2.53 4.35 -14.75
N GLU A 134 -1.66 4.47 -15.75
CA GLU A 134 -1.80 3.75 -17.01
C GLU A 134 -1.72 2.22 -16.80
N ASP A 135 -0.76 1.73 -16.00
CA ASP A 135 -0.66 0.29 -15.65
C ASP A 135 -1.91 -0.22 -14.92
N MET A 136 -2.50 0.61 -14.05
CA MET A 136 -3.75 0.29 -13.37
C MET A 136 -4.93 0.22 -14.36
N ASN A 137 -5.04 1.20 -15.26
CA ASN A 137 -6.14 1.30 -16.22
C ASN A 137 -6.09 0.19 -17.28
N THR A 138 -4.91 -0.16 -17.76
CA THR A 138 -4.69 -1.26 -18.72
C THR A 138 -5.04 -2.62 -18.11
N ASN A 139 -4.67 -2.88 -16.86
CA ASN A 139 -5.07 -4.14 -16.20
C ASN A 139 -6.58 -4.21 -15.94
N ASN A 140 -7.21 -3.07 -15.62
CA ASN A 140 -8.66 -3.00 -15.48
C ASN A 140 -9.39 -3.20 -16.83
N SER A 141 -8.83 -2.74 -17.95
CA SER A 141 -9.43 -2.89 -19.28
C SER A 141 -9.25 -4.30 -19.87
N ILE A 142 -8.12 -4.98 -19.62
CA ILE A 142 -7.90 -6.40 -20.01
C ILE A 142 -8.99 -7.31 -19.42
N SER A 143 -9.48 -6.99 -18.22
CA SER A 143 -10.56 -7.75 -17.60
C SER A 143 -11.92 -7.62 -18.33
N LYS A 144 -12.10 -6.58 -19.16
CA LYS A 144 -13.28 -6.33 -20.00
C LYS A 144 -13.14 -6.94 -21.40
N SER A 145 -11.97 -6.93 -22.04
CA SER A 145 -11.81 -7.42 -23.43
C SER A 145 -11.96 -8.95 -23.58
N LYS A 146 -11.59 -9.74 -22.56
CA LYS A 146 -11.86 -11.20 -22.53
C LYS A 146 -13.35 -11.55 -22.60
N LYS A 147 -14.28 -10.61 -22.37
CA LYS A 147 -15.73 -10.88 -22.49
C LYS A 147 -16.20 -11.16 -23.92
N HIS A 148 -15.46 -10.72 -24.94
CA HIS A 148 -15.96 -10.79 -26.32
C HIS A 148 -15.53 -12.05 -27.09
N ASN A 149 -14.57 -12.83 -26.58
CA ASN A 149 -14.05 -14.02 -27.28
C ASN A 149 -14.45 -15.37 -26.66
N ASP A 150 -15.09 -15.39 -25.49
CA ASP A 150 -15.49 -16.64 -24.79
C ASP A 150 -16.97 -17.02 -24.98
N SER A 151 -17.68 -16.40 -25.92
CA SER A 151 -19.11 -16.64 -26.16
C SER A 151 -19.44 -17.98 -26.85
N LEU A 152 -18.55 -18.97 -26.83
CA LEU A 152 -18.78 -20.25 -27.53
C LEU A 152 -18.71 -21.51 -26.68
N THR A 153 -18.31 -21.49 -25.40
CA THR A 153 -18.42 -22.72 -24.58
C THR A 153 -18.74 -22.48 -23.09
N ASN A 154 -19.91 -23.01 -22.71
CA ASN A 154 -20.22 -23.59 -21.40
C ASN A 154 -20.37 -22.70 -20.15
N ASN A 155 -21.62 -22.29 -19.90
CA ASN A 155 -22.40 -22.57 -18.67
C ASN A 155 -21.66 -22.67 -17.31
N LYS A 156 -20.79 -21.70 -16.98
CA LYS A 156 -20.28 -21.50 -15.62
C LYS A 156 -20.40 -20.02 -15.24
N ASN A 157 -21.41 -19.67 -14.44
CA ASN A 157 -21.71 -18.31 -13.98
C ASN A 157 -20.67 -17.70 -13.00
N ARG A 158 -19.50 -18.33 -12.82
CA ARG A 158 -18.43 -17.81 -11.96
C ARG A 158 -17.07 -17.89 -12.65
N LYS A 159 -16.53 -16.71 -12.96
CA LYS A 159 -15.16 -16.51 -13.45
C LYS A 159 -14.16 -17.07 -12.43
N ARG A 160 -13.22 -17.90 -12.88
CA ARG A 160 -12.10 -18.39 -12.07
C ARG A 160 -11.21 -17.19 -11.69
N ARG A 161 -10.72 -17.16 -10.44
CA ARG A 161 -9.88 -16.06 -9.94
C ARG A 161 -8.52 -16.09 -10.65
N GLU A 162 -8.24 -15.09 -11.48
CA GLU A 162 -6.95 -14.88 -12.14
C GLU A 162 -6.12 -13.85 -11.35
N GLU A 163 -4.78 -13.98 -11.36
CA GLU A 163 -3.89 -12.97 -10.77
C GLU A 163 -3.90 -11.70 -11.66
N LEU A 164 -4.11 -10.53 -11.06
CA LEU A 164 -4.09 -9.23 -11.77
C LEU A 164 -2.69 -8.82 -12.24
N SER A 165 -1.65 -9.36 -11.61
CA SER A 165 -0.25 -9.07 -11.93
C SER A 165 0.63 -10.31 -11.73
N ILE A 166 1.45 -10.63 -12.72
CA ILE A 166 2.48 -11.68 -12.61
C ILE A 166 3.63 -11.13 -11.77
N SER A 167 4.13 -11.93 -10.81
CA SER A 167 5.28 -11.54 -10.00
C SER A 167 6.55 -11.51 -10.83
N ALA A 168 7.29 -10.39 -10.82
CA ALA A 168 8.62 -10.34 -11.42
C ALA A 168 9.57 -11.39 -10.81
N ALA A 169 9.38 -11.74 -9.53
CA ALA A 169 10.19 -12.76 -8.86
C ALA A 169 9.92 -14.20 -9.35
N LYS A 170 8.84 -14.43 -10.11
CA LYS A 170 8.58 -15.74 -10.76
C LYS A 170 9.32 -15.88 -12.09
N CYS A 171 9.85 -14.78 -12.65
CA CYS A 171 10.64 -14.78 -13.88
C CYS A 171 12.12 -14.61 -13.54
N LEU A 172 13.00 -15.28 -14.29
CA LEU A 172 14.44 -15.24 -14.08
C LEU A 172 14.98 -13.87 -14.55
N LYS A 173 14.97 -12.88 -13.66
CA LYS A 173 15.41 -11.51 -13.94
C LYS A 173 16.92 -11.42 -13.70
N LYS A 174 17.70 -11.16 -14.77
CA LYS A 174 19.14 -10.87 -14.65
C LYS A 174 19.32 -9.45 -14.13
N GLU A 175 20.03 -9.29 -13.03
CA GLU A 175 20.35 -7.99 -12.44
C GLU A 175 21.87 -7.89 -12.29
N LYS A 176 22.45 -6.74 -12.66
CA LYS A 176 23.87 -6.45 -12.39
C LYS A 176 23.95 -5.92 -10.96
N ALA A 177 24.66 -6.64 -10.10
CA ALA A 177 24.95 -6.20 -8.74
C ALA A 177 26.47 -6.14 -8.58
N ASP A 178 26.99 -4.95 -8.26
CA ASP A 178 28.40 -4.77 -7.95
C ASP A 178 28.61 -5.13 -6.47
N ILE A 179 29.23 -6.29 -6.23
CA ILE A 179 29.53 -6.78 -4.88
C ILE A 179 30.96 -6.36 -4.55
N THR A 180 31.12 -5.39 -3.65
CA THR A 180 32.44 -5.00 -3.14
C THR A 180 32.72 -5.78 -1.85
N PHE A 181 33.66 -6.71 -1.88
CA PHE A 181 34.15 -7.39 -0.69
C PHE A 181 35.21 -6.51 -0.01
N LYS A 182 34.97 -6.15 1.26
CA LYS A 182 36.00 -5.55 2.12
C LYS A 182 36.51 -6.62 3.06
N PHE A 183 37.82 -6.86 3.05
CA PHE A 183 38.50 -7.71 4.01
C PHE A 183 39.10 -6.83 5.11
N ASN A 184 38.99 -7.27 6.36
CA ASN A 184 39.66 -6.67 7.53
C ASN A 184 41.09 -7.20 7.67
#